data_AF-A0A917UPM3-F1
#
_entry.id   AF-A0A917UPM3-F1
#
_cell.length_a   1.000
_cell.length_b   1.000
_cell.length_c   1.000
_cell.angle_alpha   90.00
_cell.angle_beta   90.00
_cell.angle_gamma   90.00
#
_symmetry.space_group_name_H-M   'P 1'
#
loop_
_entity.id
_entity.type
_entity.pdbx_description
1 polymer ?
#
loop_
_entity_poly.entity_id
_entity_poly.type
_entity_poly.pdbx_seq_one_letter_code
_entity_poly.pdbx_strand_id
1 'polypeptide(L)' 'MGAEADQAKGEAMRFEITRLDDVDGTPVDTIVVDAASVSRIVQQAAAIGQRLWIRPVETSAS' A
#
# COMPACT_ATOMS: atom_id res chain seq x y z
N MET A 1 13.39 20.72 23.24
CA MET A 1 12.32 20.52 22.26
C MET A 1 12.99 20.01 20.98
N GLY A 2 13.27 18.69 20.94
CA GLY A 2 13.95 18.05 19.82
C GLY A 2 12.93 17.68 18.76
N ALA A 3 12.59 18.65 17.91
CA ALA A 3 11.76 18.43 16.73
C ALA A 3 12.68 18.12 15.56
N GLU A 4 12.93 16.85 15.30
CA GLU A 4 12.93 16.32 13.93
C GLU A 4 12.78 14.82 14.10
N ALA A 5 11.56 14.32 13.86
CA ALA A 5 11.36 12.91 13.61
C ALA A 5 12.39 12.53 12.55
N ASP A 6 13.22 11.55 12.87
CA ASP A 6 14.06 10.77 11.98
C ASP A 6 13.38 10.70 10.61
N GLN A 7 13.70 11.68 9.76
CA GLN A 7 13.19 11.74 8.41
C GLN A 7 13.95 10.65 7.72
N ALA A 8 13.36 9.45 7.75
CA ALA A 8 13.85 8.26 7.08
C ALA A 8 14.26 8.65 5.66
N LYS A 9 15.55 8.94 5.51
CA LYS A 9 16.21 9.16 4.23
C LYS A 9 16.50 7.77 3.65
N GLY A 10 15.44 6.98 3.52
CA GLY A 10 15.33 5.80 2.70
C GLY A 10 14.12 6.07 1.83
N GLU A 11 14.28 5.98 0.52
CA GLU A 11 13.25 6.22 -0.51
C GLU A 11 11.81 6.04 0.01
N ALA A 12 10.95 7.04 -0.22
CA ALA A 12 9.54 7.00 0.19
C ALA A 12 8.97 5.60 -0.01
N MET A 13 8.76 4.86 1.08
CA MET A 13 8.44 3.43 1.02
C MET A 13 7.06 3.31 0.35
N ARG A 14 7.07 2.82 -0.89
CA ARG A 14 5.87 2.67 -1.72
C ARG A 14 5.33 1.26 -1.58
N PHE A 15 4.02 1.16 -1.62
CA PHE A 15 3.29 -0.09 -1.54
C PHE A 15 2.44 -0.25 -2.77
N GLU A 16 2.47 -1.44 -3.35
CA GLU A 16 1.57 -1.84 -4.41
C GLU A 16 0.37 -2.52 -3.75
N ILE A 17 -0.81 -1.96 -3.99
CA ILE A 17 -2.08 -2.51 -3.58
C ILE A 17 -2.78 -3.01 -4.82
N THR A 18 -2.94 -4.33 -4.91
CA THR A 18 -3.71 -5.00 -5.93
C THR A 18 -5.06 -5.38 -5.36
N ARG A 19 -6.12 -4.88 -5.98
CA ARG A 19 -7.48 -5.29 -5.70
C ARG A 19 -7.78 -6.59 -6.43
N LEU A 20 -8.27 -7.57 -5.68
CA LEU A 20 -8.63 -8.87 -6.20
C LEU A 20 -10.14 -8.99 -6.29
N ASP A 21 -10.60 -9.72 -7.31
CA ASP A 21 -11.97 -10.16 -7.42
C ASP A 21 -12.30 -11.15 -6.29
N ASP A 22 -13.51 -11.08 -5.74
CA ASP A 22 -13.92 -11.91 -4.61
C ASP A 22 -14.22 -13.36 -5.03
N VAL A 23 -14.59 -13.60 -6.29
CA VAL A 23 -14.98 -14.92 -6.79
C VAL A 23 -13.74 -15.75 -7.13
N ASP A 24 -12.86 -15.20 -7.96
CA ASP A 24 -11.73 -15.96 -8.53
C ASP A 24 -10.36 -15.48 -8.02
N GLY A 25 -10.32 -14.39 -7.24
CA GLY A 25 -9.05 -13.82 -6.77
C GLY A 25 -8.22 -13.19 -7.88
N THR A 26 -8.82 -12.90 -9.04
CA THR A 26 -8.13 -12.29 -10.17
C THR A 26 -7.78 -10.83 -9.89
N PRO A 27 -6.62 -10.33 -10.33
CA PRO A 27 -6.27 -8.93 -10.16
C PRO A 27 -7.18 -8.06 -11.05
N VAL A 28 -8.01 -7.24 -10.39
CA VAL A 28 -8.94 -6.31 -11.05
C VAL A 28 -8.26 -4.97 -11.31
N ASP A 29 -7.48 -4.50 -10.33
CA ASP A 29 -6.83 -3.20 -10.38
C ASP A 29 -5.58 -3.18 -9.50
N THR A 30 -4.55 -2.45 -9.90
CA THR A 30 -3.30 -2.31 -9.14
C THR A 30 -2.89 -0.86 -9.06
N ILE A 31 -2.67 -0.38 -7.85
CA ILE A 31 -2.23 0.98 -7.57
C ILE A 31 -0.98 0.99 -6.71
N VAL A 32 -0.12 1.98 -6.92
CA VAL A 32 1.06 2.21 -6.08
C VAL A 32 0.83 3.45 -5.24
N VAL A 33 0.96 3.30 -3.92
CA VAL A 33 0.65 4.34 -2.94
C VAL A 33 1.76 4.45 -1.91
N ASP A 34 1.82 5.59 -1.23
CA ASP A 34 2.68 5.81 -0.08
C ASP A 34 2.13 5.14 1.20
N ALA A 35 2.99 4.99 2.20
CA ALA A 35 2.65 4.37 3.48
C ALA A 35 1.46 5.02 4.22
N ALA A 36 1.30 6.35 4.13
CA ALA A 36 0.22 7.06 4.81
C ALA A 36 -1.14 6.74 4.16
N SER A 37 -1.15 6.55 2.85
CA SER A 37 -2.34 6.22 2.06
C SER A 37 -2.79 4.75 2.24
N VAL A 38 -1.87 3.81 2.54
CA VAL A 38 -2.19 2.37 2.70
C VAL A 38 -3.32 2.15 3.72
N SER A 39 -3.23 2.77 4.90
CA SER A 39 -4.22 2.58 5.97
C SER A 39 -5.64 2.97 5.54
N ARG A 40 -5.76 4.05 4.76
CA ARG A 40 -7.06 4.53 4.29
C ARG A 40 -7.68 3.54 3.29
N ILE A 41 -6.87 3.02 2.38
CA ILE A 41 -7.32 2.08 1.34
C ILE A 41 -7.76 0.75 1.97
N VAL A 42 -6.99 0.24 2.93
CA VAL A 42 -7.34 -0.97 3.68
C VAL A 42 -8.69 -0.81 4.39
N GLN A 43 -8.90 0.31 5.07
CA GLN A 43 -10.16 0.57 5.77
C GLN A 43 -11.35 0.68 4.80
N GLN A 44 -11.18 1.35 3.66
CA GLN A 44 -12.22 1.45 2.64
C GLN A 44 -12.58 0.08 2.05
N ALA A 45 -11.59 -0.74 1.75
CA ALA A 45 -11.84 -2.09 1.25
C ALA A 45 -12.51 -2.98 2.29
N ALA A 46 -12.07 -2.92 3.55
CA ALA A 46 -12.69 -3.66 4.65
C ALA A 46 -14.17 -3.27 4.85
N ALA A 47 -14.53 -2.00 4.65
CA ALA A 47 -15.91 -1.52 4.79
C ALA A 47 -16.88 -2.14 3.77
N ILE A 48 -16.39 -2.59 2.62
CA ILE A 48 -17.19 -3.22 1.55
C ILE A 48 -16.87 -4.70 1.35
N GLY A 49 -16.04 -5.30 2.22
CA GLY A 49 -15.62 -6.70 2.12
C GLY A 49 -14.71 -6.99 0.92
N GLN A 50 -13.98 -6.00 0.42
CA GLN A 50 -13.16 -6.13 -0.78
C GLN A 50 -11.80 -6.77 -0.48
N ARG A 51 -11.41 -7.75 -1.31
CA ARG A 51 -10.15 -8.45 -1.19
C ARG A 51 -9.00 -7.62 -1.75
N LEU A 52 -7.97 -7.42 -0.94
CA LEU A 52 -6.75 -6.70 -1.32
C LEU A 52 -5.53 -7.58 -1.13
N TRP A 53 -4.56 -7.45 -2.03
CA TRP A 53 -3.21 -7.94 -1.90
C TRP A 53 -2.25 -6.75 -1.84
N ILE A 54 -1.45 -6.67 -0.78
CA ILE A 54 -0.55 -5.54 -0.52
C ILE A 54 0.87 -6.06 -0.46
N ARG A 55 1.77 -5.44 -1.22
CA ARG A 55 3.20 -5.74 -1.17
C ARG A 55 4.03 -4.45 -1.18
N PRO A 56 5.21 -4.42 -0.54
CA PRO A 56 6.14 -3.32 -0.74
C PRO A 56 6.59 -3.31 -2.21
N VAL A 57 6.64 -2.12 -2.81
CA VAL A 57 7.34 -1.93 -4.08
C VAL A 57 8.82 -1.86 -3.71
N GLU A 58 9.54 -2.94 -3.95
CA GLU A 58 10.99 -2.88 -3.92
C GLU A 58 11.40 -1.86 -5.00
N THR A 59 11.88 -0.68 -4.59
CA THR A 59 12.79 0.02 -5.48
C THR A 59 13.97 -0.92 -5.61
N SER A 60 14.16 -1.47 -6.80
CA SER A 60 15.34 -2.27 -7.10
C SER A 60 16.56 -1.36 -6.92
N ALA A 61 17.13 -1.35 -5.72
CA ALA A 61 18.48 -0.87 -5.48
C ALA A 61 19.38 -1.94 -6.08
N SER A 62 19.69 -1.77 -7.37
CA SER A 62 20.72 -2.53 -8.09
C SER A 62 22.11 -2.19 -7.56
#